data_AF-A0A955C0V0-F1
#
_entry.id   AF-A0A955C0V0-F1
#
_cell.length_a   1.000
_cell.length_b   1.000
_cell.length_c   1.000
_cell.angle_alpha   90.00
_cell.angle_beta   90.00
_cell.angle_gamma   90.00
#
_symmetry.space_group_name_H-M   'P 1'
#
loop_
_entity.id
_entity.type
_entity.pdbx_description
1 polymer ?
#
loop_
_entity_poly.entity_id
_entity_poly.type
_entity_poly.pdbx_seq_one_letter_code
_entity_poly.pdbx_strand_id
1 'polypeptide(L)'
;MAKNLRQLPPSSSVVRLLDPEAAARAVAPAPAPSAVAPADAASASTLPTVRIVKRELALCSETDATFEQLIQALRRASGTRLSASHVLRAVLRALAPHLRSIELETLRTGPRRMPGNAAGTAMQRHAFEAQLAECIAAGVRANSTLR
;
A
#
# COMPACT_ATOMS: atom_id res chain seq x y z
N MET A 1 -8.63 -46.64 -31.42
CA MET A 1 -8.20 -46.56 -30.01
C MET A 1 -8.61 -45.21 -29.45
N ALA A 2 -9.60 -45.17 -28.54
CA ALA A 2 -10.19 -43.94 -28.02
C ALA A 2 -9.68 -43.69 -26.59
N LYS A 3 -9.21 -42.46 -26.34
CA LYS A 3 -8.58 -42.02 -25.09
C LYS A 3 -9.68 -41.68 -24.06
N ASN A 4 -9.69 -42.36 -22.91
CA ASN A 4 -10.61 -42.08 -21.80
C ASN A 4 -10.30 -40.70 -21.18
N LEU A 5 -11.23 -39.75 -21.31
CA LEU A 5 -11.21 -38.47 -20.59
C LEU A 5 -11.95 -38.63 -19.25
N ARG A 6 -11.27 -39.17 -18.23
CA ARG A 6 -11.68 -38.96 -16.83
C ARG A 6 -11.09 -37.64 -16.34
N GLN A 7 -11.75 -36.53 -16.64
CA GLN A 7 -11.53 -35.27 -15.93
C GLN A 7 -12.73 -35.03 -15.02
N LEU A 8 -12.49 -34.90 -13.71
CA LEU A 8 -13.48 -34.34 -12.81
C LEU A 8 -13.75 -32.88 -13.23
N PRO A 9 -15.00 -32.40 -13.19
CA PRO A 9 -15.30 -31.02 -13.50
C PRO A 9 -14.62 -30.07 -12.49
N PRO A 10 -14.13 -28.90 -12.92
CA PRO A 10 -13.54 -27.91 -12.03
C PRO A 10 -14.58 -27.39 -11.03
N SER A 11 -14.21 -27.33 -9.75
CA SER A 11 -15.03 -26.80 -8.65
C SER A 11 -15.13 -25.26 -8.70
N SER A 12 -15.70 -24.72 -9.77
CA SER A 12 -15.97 -23.30 -9.92
C SER A 12 -17.34 -22.97 -9.31
N SER A 13 -17.39 -22.02 -8.37
CA SER A 13 -18.59 -21.56 -7.67
C SER A 13 -19.70 -21.07 -8.60
N VAL A 14 -19.35 -20.69 -9.84
CA VAL A 14 -20.30 -20.22 -10.86
C VAL A 14 -21.12 -21.39 -11.43
N VAL A 15 -20.57 -22.60 -11.49
CA VAL A 15 -21.28 -23.78 -12.03
C VAL A 15 -22.39 -24.23 -11.07
N ARG A 16 -22.23 -24.02 -9.75
CA ARG A 16 -23.24 -24.35 -8.74
C ARG A 16 -24.46 -23.42 -8.78
N LEU A 17 -24.34 -22.24 -9.38
CA LEU A 17 -25.42 -21.24 -9.45
C LEU A 17 -26.49 -21.61 -10.49
N LEU A 18 -26.14 -22.47 -11.45
CA LEU A 18 -27.03 -22.93 -12.51
C LEU A 18 -27.40 -24.40 -12.36
N ASP A 19 -27.04 -25.03 -11.23
CA ASP A 19 -27.37 -26.42 -10.94
C ASP A 19 -28.81 -26.52 -10.38
N PRO A 20 -29.74 -27.16 -11.12
CA PRO A 20 -31.13 -27.28 -10.69
C PRO A 20 -31.29 -28.14 -9.41
N GLU A 21 -30.38 -29.07 -9.12
CA GLU A 21 -30.42 -29.85 -7.87
C GLU A 21 -29.95 -29.03 -6.66
N ALA A 22 -29.06 -28.06 -6.87
CA ALA A 22 -28.67 -27.11 -5.82
C ALA A 22 -29.81 -26.13 -5.51
N ALA A 23 -30.52 -25.66 -6.54
CA ALA A 23 -31.72 -24.85 -6.39
C ALA A 23 -32.84 -25.60 -5.67
N ALA A 24 -33.08 -26.87 -6.00
CA ALA A 24 -34.08 -27.69 -5.34
C ALA A 24 -33.79 -27.91 -3.84
N ARG A 25 -32.50 -28.06 -3.47
CA ARG A 25 -32.08 -28.15 -2.07
C ARG A 25 -32.24 -26.85 -1.28
N ALA A 26 -32.13 -25.69 -1.93
CA ALA A 26 -32.31 -24.39 -1.29
C ALA A 26 -33.78 -24.10 -0.90
N VAL A 27 -34.74 -24.72 -1.59
CA VAL A 27 -36.19 -24.54 -1.35
C VAL A 27 -36.76 -25.65 -0.45
N ALA A 28 -35.98 -26.69 -0.15
CA ALA A 28 -36.41 -27.74 0.75
C ALA A 28 -36.53 -27.21 2.20
N PRO A 29 -37.58 -27.60 2.95
CA PRO A 29 -37.73 -27.22 4.34
C PRO A 29 -36.53 -27.74 5.16
N ALA A 30 -35.90 -26.83 5.92
CA ALA A 30 -34.71 -27.15 6.69
C ALA A 30 -34.97 -28.28 7.69
N PRO A 31 -34.11 -29.30 7.78
CA PRO A 31 -34.20 -30.28 8.85
C PRO A 31 -34.02 -29.58 10.20
N ALA A 32 -34.84 -29.98 11.18
CA ALA A 32 -34.83 -29.43 12.53
C ALA A 32 -33.40 -29.46 13.11
N PRO A 33 -32.94 -28.39 13.79
CA PRO A 33 -31.59 -28.34 14.33
C PRO A 33 -31.43 -29.40 15.42
N SER A 34 -30.67 -30.45 15.13
CA SER A 34 -30.13 -31.34 16.15
C SER A 34 -29.18 -30.50 17.01
N ALA A 35 -29.46 -30.41 18.30
CA ALA A 35 -28.67 -29.64 19.26
C ALA A 35 -27.24 -30.21 19.35
N VAL A 36 -26.34 -29.65 18.54
CA VAL A 36 -24.89 -29.82 18.71
C VAL A 36 -24.47 -28.78 19.75
N ALA A 37 -23.98 -29.28 20.90
CA ALA A 37 -23.40 -28.46 21.94
C ALA A 37 -22.37 -27.48 21.34
N PRO A 38 -22.32 -26.21 21.79
CA PRO A 38 -21.36 -25.25 21.28
C PRO A 38 -19.97 -25.71 21.72
N ALA A 39 -19.23 -26.31 20.78
CA ALA A 39 -17.80 -26.49 20.92
C ALA A 39 -17.17 -25.11 21.01
N ASP A 40 -16.51 -24.85 22.14
CA ASP A 40 -15.54 -23.79 22.34
C ASP A 40 -14.58 -23.72 21.16
N ALA A 41 -14.86 -22.81 20.23
CA ALA A 41 -13.96 -22.45 19.15
C ALA A 41 -14.06 -20.95 18.86
N ALA A 42 -14.20 -20.14 19.91
CA ALA A 42 -13.76 -18.75 19.86
C ALA A 42 -12.23 -18.71 20.01
N SER A 43 -11.51 -19.27 19.03
CA SER A 43 -10.14 -18.81 18.75
C SER A 43 -10.28 -17.39 18.19
N ALA A 44 -10.43 -16.44 19.10
CA ALA A 44 -10.32 -15.02 18.79
C ALA A 44 -8.94 -14.83 18.16
N SER A 45 -8.93 -14.65 16.84
CA SER A 45 -7.73 -14.27 16.10
C SER A 45 -7.29 -12.91 16.64
N THR A 46 -6.33 -12.91 17.55
CA THR A 46 -5.66 -11.72 18.08
C THR A 46 -4.71 -11.16 17.02
N LEU A 47 -5.21 -10.95 15.80
CA LEU A 47 -4.46 -10.20 14.81
C LEU A 47 -4.39 -8.76 15.32
N PRO A 48 -3.18 -8.16 15.35
CA PRO A 48 -3.05 -6.78 15.78
C PRO A 48 -3.90 -5.91 14.86
N THR A 49 -4.87 -5.21 15.43
CA THR A 49 -5.69 -4.24 14.70
C THR A 49 -4.79 -3.09 14.28
N VAL A 50 -4.30 -3.12 13.05
CA VAL A 50 -3.49 -2.04 12.49
C VAL A 50 -4.41 -0.84 12.23
N ARG A 51 -4.23 0.24 12.99
CA ARG A 51 -4.93 1.51 12.73
C ARG A 51 -4.47 2.08 11.40
N ILE A 52 -5.38 2.16 10.43
CA ILE A 52 -5.11 2.77 9.11
C ILE A 52 -5.34 4.28 9.22
N VAL A 53 -4.33 5.08 8.86
CA VAL A 53 -4.40 6.55 8.78
C VAL A 53 -4.30 6.99 7.32
N LYS A 54 -5.32 7.69 6.82
CA LYS A 54 -5.29 8.32 5.49
C LYS A 54 -4.70 9.73 5.60
N ARG A 55 -3.73 10.06 4.75
CA ARG A 55 -3.19 11.41 4.56
C ARG A 55 -3.27 11.74 3.07
N GLU A 56 -3.67 12.97 2.76
CA GLU A 56 -3.77 13.47 1.39
C GLU A 56 -2.59 14.39 1.11
N LEU A 57 -1.93 14.19 -0.03
CA LEU A 57 -0.77 14.96 -0.47
C LEU A 57 -1.11 15.55 -1.83
N ALA A 58 -0.98 16.86 -1.97
CA ALA A 58 -1.07 17.53 -3.26
C ALA A 58 0.32 17.50 -3.90
N LEU A 59 0.42 16.88 -5.08
CA LEU A 59 1.64 16.87 -5.87
C LEU A 59 1.49 17.82 -7.04
N CYS A 60 2.55 18.56 -7.36
CA CYS A 60 2.63 19.23 -8.66
C CYS A 60 2.83 18.18 -9.76
N SER A 61 2.50 18.54 -11.00
CA SER A 61 2.55 17.62 -12.15
C SER A 61 3.93 16.97 -12.34
N GLU A 62 5.00 17.71 -12.07
CA GLU A 62 6.38 17.19 -12.17
C GLU A 62 6.69 16.15 -11.09
N THR A 63 6.31 16.42 -9.84
CA THR A 63 6.51 15.48 -8.72
C THR A 63 5.62 14.23 -8.87
N ASP A 64 4.40 14.38 -9.39
CA ASP A 64 3.52 13.25 -9.70
C ASP A 64 4.12 12.34 -10.78
N ALA A 65 4.63 12.93 -11.87
CA ALA A 65 5.32 12.18 -12.92
C ALA A 65 6.55 11.43 -12.39
N THR A 66 7.34 12.06 -11.52
CA THR A 66 8.50 11.42 -10.87
C THR A 66 8.07 10.28 -9.96
N PHE A 67 6.97 10.46 -9.21
CA PHE A 67 6.44 9.43 -8.32
C PHE A 67 5.89 8.23 -9.09
N GLU A 68 5.19 8.45 -10.20
CA GLU A 68 4.71 7.38 -11.07
C GLU A 68 5.89 6.63 -11.70
N GLN A 69 6.94 7.32 -12.14
CA GLN A 69 8.17 6.67 -12.63
C GLN A 69 8.80 5.76 -11.57
N LEU A 70 8.87 6.20 -10.31
CA LEU A 70 9.35 5.39 -9.20
C LEU A 70 8.47 4.15 -8.97
N ILE A 71 7.15 4.31 -8.99
CA ILE A 71 6.22 3.17 -8.86
C ILE A 71 6.46 2.15 -9.96
N GLN A 72 6.57 2.60 -11.21
CA GLN A 72 6.78 1.72 -12.34
C GLN A 72 8.14 1.03 -12.31
N ALA A 73 9.20 1.74 -11.90
CA ALA A 73 10.52 1.14 -11.70
C ALA A 73 10.48 0.01 -10.67
N LEU A 74 9.84 0.25 -9.52
CA LEU A 74 9.74 -0.76 -8.47
C LEU A 74 8.87 -1.95 -8.90
N ARG A 75 7.74 -1.72 -9.60
CA ARG A 75 6.90 -2.80 -10.14
C ARG A 75 7.67 -3.69 -11.11
N ARG A 76 8.45 -3.09 -12.03
CA ARG A 76 9.28 -3.85 -12.98
C ARG A 76 10.35 -4.66 -12.26
N ALA A 77 11.01 -4.06 -11.27
CA ALA A 77 12.08 -4.73 -10.53
C ALA A 77 11.57 -5.85 -9.60
N SER A 78 10.41 -5.65 -8.94
CA SER A 78 9.87 -6.62 -7.99
C SER A 78 8.97 -7.69 -8.63
N GLY A 79 8.45 -7.43 -9.85
CA GLY A 79 7.42 -8.27 -10.47
C GLY A 79 6.06 -8.21 -9.75
N THR A 80 5.86 -7.28 -8.81
CA THR A 80 4.64 -7.18 -7.99
C THR A 80 3.79 -5.98 -8.35
N ARG A 81 2.47 -6.09 -8.16
CA ARG A 81 1.53 -4.98 -8.31
C ARG A 81 1.59 -4.07 -7.09
N LEU A 82 2.51 -3.10 -7.11
CA LEU A 82 2.62 -2.09 -6.06
C LEU A 82 1.62 -0.95 -6.28
N SER A 83 1.02 -0.41 -5.22
CA SER A 83 0.24 0.83 -5.28
C SER A 83 1.07 2.03 -4.79
N ALA A 84 0.60 3.25 -5.04
CA ALA A 84 1.20 4.47 -4.50
C ALA A 84 1.45 4.39 -2.99
N SER A 85 0.48 3.87 -2.22
CA SER A 85 0.66 3.72 -0.77
C SER A 85 1.74 2.71 -0.39
N HIS A 86 1.96 1.66 -1.19
CA HIS A 86 3.06 0.71 -0.93
C HIS A 86 4.41 1.40 -1.10
N VAL A 87 4.57 2.14 -2.20
CA VAL A 87 5.81 2.83 -2.51
C VAL A 87 6.09 3.94 -1.51
N LEU A 88 5.10 4.77 -1.18
CA LEU A 88 5.26 5.82 -0.16
C LEU A 88 5.63 5.24 1.21
N ARG A 89 5.00 4.14 1.64
CA ARG A 89 5.38 3.46 2.90
C ARG A 89 6.82 2.93 2.85
N ALA A 90 7.26 2.39 1.71
CA ALA A 90 8.63 1.92 1.54
C ALA A 90 9.64 3.08 1.61
N VAL A 91 9.35 4.21 0.95
CA VAL A 91 10.18 5.43 1.02
C VAL A 91 10.27 5.94 2.46
N LEU A 92 9.15 6.04 3.17
CA LEU A 92 9.16 6.50 4.57
C LEU A 92 9.94 5.55 5.49
N ARG A 93 9.82 4.23 5.28
CA ARG A 93 10.63 3.23 6.01
C ARG A 93 12.12 3.37 5.70
N ALA A 94 12.48 3.63 4.45
CA ALA A 94 13.86 3.85 4.04
C ALA A 94 14.44 5.13 4.65
N LEU A 95 13.63 6.19 4.81
CA LEU A 95 14.06 7.45 5.41
C LEU A 95 14.12 7.43 6.94
N ALA A 96 13.38 6.54 7.61
CA ALA A 96 13.26 6.52 9.07
C ALA A 96 14.62 6.50 9.83
N PRO A 97 15.64 5.71 9.43
CA PRO A 97 16.94 5.72 10.10
C PRO A 97 17.71 7.04 9.94
N HIS A 98 17.34 7.88 8.98
CA HIS A 98 18.07 9.11 8.61
C HIS A 98 17.44 10.37 9.19
N LEU A 99 16.30 10.28 9.88
CA LEU A 99 15.55 11.45 10.35
C LEU A 99 16.38 12.41 11.21
N ARG A 100 17.26 11.89 12.08
CA ARG A 100 18.13 12.73 12.90
C ARG A 100 19.17 13.50 12.08
N SER A 101 19.81 12.84 11.11
CA SER A 101 20.75 13.50 10.21
C SER A 101 20.05 14.54 9.34
N ILE A 102 18.87 14.23 8.82
CA ILE A 102 18.05 15.17 8.04
C ILE A 102 17.71 16.41 8.87
N GLU A 103 17.31 16.23 10.13
CA GLU A 103 17.04 17.33 11.06
C GLU A 103 18.29 18.21 11.26
N LEU A 104 19.46 17.61 11.50
CA LEU A 104 20.70 18.35 11.68
C LEU A 104 21.12 19.14 10.42
N GLU A 105 21.00 18.56 9.23
CA GLU A 105 21.28 19.28 7.97
C GLU A 105 20.28 20.42 7.74
N THR A 106 19.02 20.20 8.10
CA THR A 106 17.99 21.24 8.01
C THR A 106 18.30 22.40 8.97
N LEU A 107 18.74 22.10 10.20
CA LEU A 107 19.14 23.11 11.18
C LEU A 107 20.38 23.91 10.73
N ARG A 108 21.39 23.25 10.13
CA ARG A 108 22.58 23.92 9.58
C ARG A 108 22.25 24.93 8.49
N THR A 109 21.21 24.61 7.71
CA THR A 109 20.74 25.45 6.62
C THR A 109 19.98 26.70 7.11
N GLY A 110 19.57 26.71 8.38
CA GLY A 110 18.92 27.83 9.04
C GLY A 110 17.41 27.92 8.80
N PRO A 111 16.72 28.81 9.54
CA PRO A 111 15.28 29.00 9.43
C PRO A 111 14.92 29.58 8.06
N ARG A 112 13.79 29.12 7.51
CA ARG A 112 13.29 29.55 6.20
C ARG A 112 11.82 29.90 6.26
N ARG A 113 11.43 30.90 5.49
CA ARG A 113 10.04 31.30 5.37
C ARG A 113 9.32 30.39 4.38
N MET A 114 8.19 29.84 4.80
CA MET A 114 7.29 29.11 3.92
C MET A 114 6.74 30.06 2.83
N PRO A 115 6.90 29.73 1.53
CA PRO A 115 6.27 30.51 0.47
C PRO A 115 4.74 30.39 0.55
N GLY A 116 4.02 31.44 0.13
CA GLY A 116 2.57 31.38 0.03
C GLY A 116 2.07 30.42 -1.06
N ASN A 117 0.78 30.11 -1.04
CA ASN A 117 0.13 29.21 -2.01
C ASN A 117 -0.44 29.94 -3.25
N ALA A 118 -0.25 31.25 -3.39
CA ALA A 118 -0.73 32.02 -4.53
C ALA A 118 -0.03 31.60 -5.84
N ALA A 119 -0.68 31.77 -7.00
CA ALA A 119 -0.07 31.42 -8.29
C ALA A 119 1.28 32.14 -8.53
N GLY A 120 1.39 33.41 -8.11
CA GLY A 120 2.60 34.22 -8.26
C GLY A 120 3.81 33.76 -7.44
N THR A 121 3.66 32.83 -6.49
CA THR A 121 4.75 32.29 -5.67
C THR A 121 5.18 30.89 -6.10
N ALA A 122 4.74 30.40 -7.28
CA ALA A 122 5.07 29.06 -7.77
C ALA A 122 6.59 28.80 -7.85
N MET A 123 7.36 29.76 -8.37
CA MET A 123 8.82 29.63 -8.43
C MET A 123 9.46 29.58 -7.04
N GLN A 124 8.95 30.36 -6.09
CA GLN A 124 9.45 30.34 -4.71
C GLN A 124 9.15 29.01 -4.03
N ARG A 125 7.97 28.43 -4.25
CA ARG A 125 7.62 27.08 -3.79
C ARG A 125 8.55 26.04 -4.37
N HIS A 126 8.76 26.06 -5.69
CA HIS A 126 9.66 25.13 -6.35
C HIS A 126 11.09 25.22 -5.81
N ALA A 127 11.63 26.43 -5.64
CA ALA A 127 12.95 26.63 -5.04
C ALA A 127 13.00 26.13 -3.58
N PHE A 128 11.96 26.40 -2.79
CA PHE A 128 11.87 25.93 -1.41
C PHE A 128 11.83 24.39 -1.33
N GLU A 129 11.05 23.75 -2.19
CA GLU A 129 10.95 22.28 -2.30
C GLU A 129 12.27 21.64 -2.73
N ALA A 130 12.94 22.23 -3.73
CA ALA A 130 14.26 21.77 -4.18
C ALA A 130 15.29 21.82 -3.04
N GLN A 131 15.28 22.88 -2.24
CA GLN A 131 16.18 22.97 -1.11
C GLN A 131 15.81 21.99 0.02
N LEU A 132 14.53 21.71 0.27
CA LEU A 132 14.13 20.65 1.21
C LEU A 132 14.63 19.28 0.73
N ALA A 133 14.51 18.99 -0.57
CA ALA A 133 15.04 17.77 -1.15
C ALA A 133 16.57 17.65 -0.94
N GLU A 134 17.31 18.76 -1.07
CA GLU A 134 18.75 18.79 -0.83
C GLU A 134 19.10 18.49 0.64
N CYS A 135 18.38 19.07 1.61
CA CYS A 135 18.56 18.75 3.03
C CYS A 135 18.32 17.26 3.33
N ILE A 136 17.26 16.69 2.73
CA ILE A 136 16.95 15.26 2.87
C ILE A 136 18.10 14.41 2.29
N ALA A 137 18.55 14.73 1.08
CA ALA A 137 19.63 14.01 0.41
C ALA A 137 20.97 14.12 1.16
N ALA A 138 21.29 15.29 1.73
CA ALA A 138 22.44 15.49 2.58
C ALA A 138 22.36 14.62 3.85
N GLY A 139 21.20 14.61 4.52
CA GLY A 139 20.99 13.79 5.73
C GLY A 139 21.11 12.29 5.47
N VAL A 140 20.59 11.81 4.33
CA VAL A 140 20.74 10.40 3.93
C VAL A 140 22.22 10.05 3.70
N ARG A 141 22.98 10.91 3.00
CA ARG A 141 24.41 10.70 2.75
C ARG A 141 25.23 10.69 4.03
N ALA A 142 25.01 11.66 4.92
CA ALA A 142 25.78 11.82 6.17
C ALA A 142 25.69 10.61 7.11
N ASN A 143 24.55 9.90 7.12
CA ASN A 143 24.38 8.69 7.92
C ASN A 143 24.99 7.44 7.23
N SER A 144 25.08 7.46 5.90
CA SER A 144 25.63 6.34 5.12
C SER A 144 27.15 6.23 5.27
N THR A 145 27.82 7.34 5.58
CA THR A 145 29.27 7.41 5.83
C THR A 145 29.69 7.05 7.25
N LEU A 146 28.74 6.87 8.17
CA LEU A 146 28.99 6.53 9.58
C LEU A 146 28.84 5.02 9.86
N ARG A 147 28.70 4.20 8.82
CA ARG A 147 28.64 2.73 8.88
C ARG A 147 29.87 2.13 8.22
#